data_AF-A0A285IHI0-F1
#
_entry.id   AF-A0A285IHI0-F1
#
_cell.length_a   1.000
_cell.length_b   1.000
_cell.length_c   1.000
_cell.angle_alpha   90.00
_cell.angle_beta   90.00
_cell.angle_gamma   90.00
#
_symmetry.space_group_name_H-M   'P 1'
#
loop_
_entity.id
_entity.type
_entity.pdbx_description
1 polymer ?
#
loop_
_entity_poly.entity_id
_entity_poly.type
_entity_poly.pdbx_seq_one_letter_code
_entity_poly.pdbx_strand_id
1 'polypeptide(L)'
;MRYVHDAPADLVFACLTTPEHLTHFWGPDGTHTPLPNIVVDLRPGGAFETTMVNDLSGDTYTMRAVYVAVDPPRFLSWREVDSGVLTEITFTDRGDGTTEVVTIQQGLPPHMLTPEARSGWRSALDRAAAHVAVQALVGAQFRALAEALAGQPASAPSLCEGWEVRHVVAHMTMAARYDGPAFMAELASVGYDFDALSEKVARRDGDLPFESLLADLRSDTMARWAPPGGGALGALSHVVIHGLDITAALGLPRAASDEATRLVLDGLARGKQFGVDTTGQRLRATDLDWEYGDGVLVEAPAADHVLTLAGRRLRLTDNPRR
;
A
#
# COMPACT_ATOMS: atom_id res chain seq x y z
N MET A 1 0.24 25.54 -1.62
CA MET A 1 -0.62 24.74 -0.72
C MET A 1 0.27 24.09 0.33
N ARG A 2 -0.27 23.74 1.51
CA ARG A 2 0.49 23.19 2.64
C ARG A 2 -0.22 21.95 3.18
N TYR A 3 0.51 20.86 3.36
CA TYR A 3 0.04 19.60 3.91
C TYR A 3 1.00 19.13 5.01
N VAL A 4 0.48 18.40 5.98
CA VAL A 4 1.28 17.68 6.97
C VAL A 4 0.94 16.20 6.84
N HIS A 5 1.97 15.38 6.65
CA HIS A 5 1.86 13.94 6.51
C HIS A 5 2.39 13.27 7.77
N ASP A 6 1.68 12.27 8.28
CA ASP A 6 2.16 11.38 9.34
C ASP A 6 3.10 10.30 8.76
N ALA A 7 4.22 10.77 8.20
CA ALA A 7 5.20 9.97 7.49
C ALA A 7 6.55 10.69 7.46
N PRO A 8 7.67 9.95 7.48
CA PRO A 8 9.00 10.54 7.38
C PRO A 8 9.26 11.11 5.98
N ALA A 9 10.11 12.12 5.91
CA ALA A 9 10.28 12.93 4.69
C ALA A 9 10.78 12.11 3.48
N ASP A 10 11.58 11.07 3.72
CA ASP A 10 12.06 10.15 2.68
C ASP A 10 10.92 9.36 2.04
N LEU A 11 9.94 8.89 2.83
CA LEU A 11 8.76 8.21 2.32
C LEU A 11 7.85 9.17 1.54
N VAL A 12 7.60 10.38 2.08
CA VAL A 12 6.78 11.38 1.40
C VAL A 12 7.43 11.77 0.06
N PHE A 13 8.74 12.04 0.06
CA PHE A 13 9.49 12.34 -1.15
C PHE A 13 9.39 11.19 -2.16
N ALA A 14 9.63 9.94 -1.74
CA ALA A 14 9.52 8.78 -2.62
C ALA A 14 8.14 8.63 -3.25
N CYS A 15 7.06 8.84 -2.48
CA CYS A 15 5.69 8.84 -3.00
C CYS A 15 5.48 9.87 -4.12
N LEU A 16 6.12 11.05 -4.02
CA LEU A 16 6.00 12.12 -5.00
C LEU A 16 6.96 12.00 -6.19
N THR A 17 7.91 11.06 -6.16
CA THR A 17 8.98 10.98 -7.17
C THR A 17 9.19 9.60 -7.79
N THR A 18 8.35 8.61 -7.48
CA THR A 18 8.43 7.28 -8.08
C THR A 18 7.24 7.03 -8.98
N PRO A 19 7.42 6.54 -10.22
CA PRO A 19 6.33 6.31 -11.16
C PRO A 19 5.20 5.45 -10.59
N GLU A 20 5.53 4.40 -9.85
CA GLU A 20 4.57 3.47 -9.26
C GLU A 20 3.64 4.19 -8.27
N HIS A 21 4.17 5.06 -7.42
CA HIS A 21 3.35 5.83 -6.48
C HIS A 21 2.52 6.90 -7.19
N LEU A 22 3.06 7.56 -8.20
CA LEU A 22 2.35 8.59 -8.96
C LEU A 22 1.08 8.07 -9.64
N THR A 23 1.02 6.79 -10.02
CA THR A 23 -0.19 6.18 -10.63
C THR A 23 -1.45 6.31 -9.75
N HIS A 24 -1.28 6.44 -8.43
CA HIS A 24 -2.39 6.44 -7.47
C HIS A 24 -3.06 7.80 -7.30
N PHE A 25 -2.34 8.89 -7.52
CA PHE A 25 -2.82 10.23 -7.18
C PHE A 25 -2.54 11.32 -8.21
N TRP A 26 -1.70 11.07 -9.21
CA TRP A 26 -1.37 12.11 -10.19
C TRP A 26 -2.55 12.37 -11.13
N GLY A 27 -3.07 13.60 -11.03
CA GLY A 27 -4.22 14.09 -11.79
C GLY A 27 -5.44 14.40 -10.91
N PRO A 28 -6.36 15.25 -11.40
CA PRO A 28 -7.58 15.58 -10.67
C PRO A 28 -8.51 14.36 -10.53
N ASP A 29 -9.51 14.47 -9.66
CA ASP A 29 -10.57 13.46 -9.56
C ASP A 29 -11.24 13.19 -10.92
N GLY A 30 -11.55 11.92 -11.19
CA GLY A 30 -12.06 11.45 -12.48
C GLY A 30 -10.98 11.23 -13.55
N THR A 31 -9.71 11.17 -13.14
CA THR A 31 -8.59 10.78 -14.00
C THR A 31 -7.68 9.76 -13.33
N HIS A 32 -7.05 8.92 -14.16
CA HIS A 32 -5.95 8.04 -13.79
C HIS A 32 -4.72 8.26 -14.66
N THR A 33 -3.55 7.91 -14.13
CA THR A 33 -2.27 8.01 -14.87
C THR A 33 -1.62 6.63 -14.93
N PRO A 34 -1.71 5.91 -16.07
CA PRO A 34 -1.10 4.59 -16.22
C PRO A 34 0.42 4.62 -16.06
N LEU A 35 1.02 3.57 -15.47
CA LEU A 35 2.47 3.48 -15.27
C LEU A 35 3.30 3.69 -16.56
N PRO A 36 2.94 3.08 -17.72
CA PRO A 36 3.68 3.31 -18.97
C PRO A 36 3.66 4.77 -19.47
N ASN A 37 2.75 5.58 -18.93
CA ASN A 37 2.57 6.97 -19.29
C ASN A 37 3.33 7.93 -18.36
N ILE A 38 4.19 7.42 -17.48
CA ILE A 38 4.94 8.21 -16.50
C ILE A 38 6.44 8.08 -16.79
N VAL A 39 7.09 9.21 -17.01
CA VAL A 39 8.56 9.31 -17.14
C VAL A 39 9.07 10.15 -15.99
N VAL A 40 10.00 9.60 -15.23
CA VAL A 40 10.71 10.31 -14.15
C VAL A 40 12.21 10.06 -14.29
N ASP A 41 12.94 11.05 -14.78
CA ASP A 41 14.41 11.10 -14.72
C ASP A 41 14.80 12.07 -13.59
N LEU A 42 14.84 11.57 -12.36
CA LEU A 42 14.90 12.36 -11.12
C LEU A 42 16.30 12.97 -10.86
N ARG A 43 16.68 13.95 -11.69
CA ARG A 43 17.91 14.74 -11.57
C ARG A 43 17.70 16.11 -12.21
N PRO A 44 18.48 17.14 -11.85
CA PRO A 44 18.45 18.41 -12.57
C PRO A 44 18.67 18.22 -14.08
N GLY A 45 17.77 18.81 -14.88
CA GLY A 45 17.72 18.65 -16.34
C GLY A 45 17.06 17.37 -16.85
N GLY A 46 16.63 16.47 -15.97
CA GLY A 46 15.91 15.26 -16.33
C GLY A 46 14.43 15.52 -16.64
N ALA A 47 13.84 14.66 -17.47
CA ALA A 47 12.44 14.76 -17.89
C ALA A 47 11.49 14.31 -16.77
N PHE A 48 10.37 15.03 -16.66
CA PHE A 48 9.20 14.63 -15.89
C PHE A 48 7.97 14.74 -16.79
N GLU A 49 7.43 13.60 -17.21
CA GLU A 49 6.28 13.54 -18.11
C GLU A 49 5.20 12.64 -17.54
N THR A 50 3.95 13.07 -17.67
CA THR A 50 2.78 12.29 -17.24
C THR A 50 1.65 12.46 -18.24
N THR A 51 1.08 11.36 -18.72
CA THR A 51 -0.16 11.39 -19.51
C THR A 51 -1.32 10.82 -18.71
N MET A 52 -2.17 11.73 -18.23
CA MET A 52 -3.42 11.42 -17.54
C MET A 52 -4.48 11.02 -18.56
N VAL A 53 -5.39 10.14 -18.15
CA VAL A 53 -6.54 9.66 -18.92
C VAL A 53 -7.81 10.01 -18.15
N ASN A 54 -8.79 10.63 -18.82
CA ASN A 54 -10.11 10.87 -18.24
C ASN A 54 -10.90 9.56 -18.17
N ASP A 55 -11.46 9.26 -17.00
CA ASP A 55 -12.12 7.97 -16.75
C ASP A 55 -13.43 7.80 -17.54
N LEU A 56 -14.07 8.90 -17.94
CA LEU A 56 -15.35 8.89 -18.64
C LEU A 56 -15.18 8.97 -20.16
N SER A 57 -14.36 9.91 -20.65
CA SER A 57 -14.20 10.15 -22.08
C SER A 57 -13.05 9.36 -22.71
N GLY A 58 -12.07 8.92 -21.91
CA GLY A 58 -10.81 8.36 -22.41
C GLY A 58 -9.85 9.41 -23.00
N ASP A 59 -10.21 10.70 -22.93
CA ASP A 59 -9.33 11.78 -23.40
C ASP A 59 -8.03 11.80 -22.62
N THR A 60 -6.94 12.12 -23.30
CA THR A 60 -5.60 12.13 -22.70
C THR A 60 -5.04 13.54 -22.56
N TYR A 61 -4.37 13.79 -21.44
CA TYR A 61 -3.80 15.08 -21.08
C TYR A 61 -2.34 14.88 -20.66
N THR A 62 -1.41 15.36 -21.48
CA THR A 62 0.02 15.19 -21.23
C THR A 62 0.62 16.45 -20.65
N MET A 63 1.28 16.33 -19.49
CA MET A 63 2.17 17.33 -18.94
C MET A 63 3.61 16.92 -19.26
N ARG A 64 4.41 17.85 -19.79
CA ARG A 64 5.87 17.70 -19.93
C ARG A 64 6.57 18.77 -19.13
N ALA A 65 7.56 18.35 -18.37
CA ALA A 65 8.38 19.23 -17.54
C ALA A 65 9.84 18.78 -17.51
N VAL A 66 10.71 19.69 -17.09
CA VAL A 66 12.11 19.41 -16.80
C VAL A 66 12.36 19.72 -15.33
N TYR A 67 12.97 18.78 -14.60
CA TYR A 67 13.40 19.04 -13.23
C TYR A 67 14.46 20.15 -13.21
N VAL A 68 14.21 21.18 -12.41
CA VAL A 68 15.10 22.33 -12.26
C VAL A 68 16.12 22.06 -11.15
N ALA A 69 15.65 21.56 -10.01
CA ALA A 69 16.49 21.17 -8.89
C ALA A 69 15.87 19.99 -8.14
N VAL A 70 16.73 19.09 -7.68
CA VAL A 70 16.39 17.88 -6.92
C VAL A 70 17.39 17.78 -5.77
N ASP A 71 16.91 17.85 -4.53
CA ASP A 71 17.72 17.71 -3.31
C ASP A 71 16.96 16.80 -2.32
N PRO A 72 17.04 15.46 -2.51
CA PRO A 72 16.27 14.53 -1.70
C PRO A 72 16.72 14.53 -0.24
N PRO A 73 15.79 14.36 0.74
CA PRO A 73 14.34 14.38 0.57
C PRO A 73 13.75 15.80 0.71
N ARG A 74 14.57 16.86 0.75
CA ARG A 74 14.20 18.21 1.24
C ARG A 74 13.52 19.09 0.20
N PHE A 75 13.85 18.94 -1.08
CA PHE A 75 13.38 19.86 -2.11
C PHE A 75 13.28 19.21 -3.49
N LEU A 76 12.25 19.60 -4.24
CA LEU A 76 12.03 19.23 -5.63
C LEU A 76 11.45 20.42 -6.39
N SER A 77 11.91 20.65 -7.62
CA SER A 77 11.27 21.62 -8.50
C SER A 77 11.33 21.19 -9.96
N TRP A 78 10.32 21.58 -10.72
CA TRP A 78 10.26 21.37 -12.16
C TRP A 78 9.60 22.53 -12.88
N ARG A 79 9.94 22.70 -14.15
CA ARG A 79 9.33 23.68 -15.04
C ARG A 79 8.62 22.99 -16.19
N GLU A 80 7.34 23.27 -16.34
CA GLU A 80 6.54 22.78 -17.47
C GLU A 80 7.04 23.39 -18.79
N VAL A 81 7.14 22.56 -19.82
CA VAL A 81 7.66 22.93 -21.15
C VAL A 81 6.66 23.84 -21.87
N ASP A 82 5.37 23.49 -21.84
CA ASP A 82 4.35 24.18 -22.62
C ASP A 82 3.84 25.47 -21.94
N SER A 83 3.61 25.42 -20.62
CA SER A 83 3.04 26.55 -19.87
C SER A 83 4.11 27.47 -19.27
N GLY A 84 5.35 26.99 -19.09
CA GLY A 84 6.42 27.69 -18.38
C GLY A 84 6.25 27.74 -16.86
N VAL A 85 5.19 27.13 -16.31
CA VAL A 85 4.90 27.09 -14.87
C VAL A 85 6.06 26.44 -14.13
N LEU A 86 6.55 27.12 -13.10
CA LEU A 86 7.54 26.56 -12.17
C LEU A 86 6.79 26.04 -10.94
N THR A 87 6.95 24.75 -10.64
CA THR A 87 6.48 24.15 -9.40
C THR A 87 7.66 23.87 -8.49
N GLU A 88 7.57 24.30 -7.24
CA GLU A 88 8.55 24.07 -6.18
C GLU A 88 7.88 23.37 -5.01
N ILE A 89 8.50 22.32 -4.49
CA ILE A 89 8.03 21.55 -3.35
C ILE A 89 9.14 21.48 -2.31
N THR A 90 8.84 21.94 -1.10
CA THR A 90 9.72 21.82 0.06
C THR A 90 9.15 20.80 1.03
N PHE A 91 10.01 19.93 1.55
CA PHE A 91 9.69 18.92 2.56
C PHE A 91 10.46 19.26 3.83
N THR A 92 9.73 19.50 4.92
CA THR A 92 10.30 19.85 6.22
C THR A 92 9.97 18.76 7.23
N ASP A 93 10.99 18.02 7.67
CA ASP A 93 10.87 17.12 8.83
C ASP A 93 10.59 17.96 10.09
N ARG A 94 9.52 17.60 10.81
CA ARG A 94 9.08 18.29 12.01
C ARG A 94 9.69 17.72 13.30
N GLY A 95 10.46 16.63 13.21
CA GLY A 95 11.14 15.97 14.32
C GLY A 95 10.25 15.09 15.20
N ASP A 96 8.97 14.94 14.83
CA ASP A 96 7.97 14.12 15.53
C ASP A 96 7.49 12.93 14.68
N GLY A 97 8.22 12.61 13.60
CA GLY A 97 7.83 11.60 12.62
C GLY A 97 6.91 12.12 11.52
N THR A 98 6.48 13.38 11.60
CA THR A 98 5.65 14.03 10.57
C THR A 98 6.47 14.92 9.63
N THR A 99 5.98 15.06 8.40
CA THR A 99 6.61 15.89 7.37
C THR A 99 5.63 16.95 6.90
N GLU A 100 6.05 18.22 6.93
CA GLU A 100 5.33 19.29 6.26
C GLU A 100 5.77 19.41 4.80
N VAL A 101 4.80 19.42 3.89
CA VAL A 101 5.01 19.64 2.45
C VAL A 101 4.40 20.96 2.04
N VAL A 102 5.21 21.84 1.43
CA VAL A 102 4.77 23.12 0.89
C VAL A 102 5.01 23.13 -0.62
N THR A 103 3.92 23.26 -1.38
CA THR A 103 3.94 23.36 -2.85
C THR A 103 3.64 24.78 -3.28
N ILE A 104 4.49 25.36 -4.13
CA ILE A 104 4.33 26.70 -4.72
C ILE A 104 4.36 26.56 -6.24
N GLN A 105 3.37 27.12 -6.92
CA GLN A 105 3.34 27.24 -8.38
C GLN A 105 3.46 28.71 -8.78
N GLN A 106 4.43 29.01 -9.64
CA GLN A 106 4.73 30.35 -10.14
C GLN A 106 4.54 30.42 -11.65
N GLY A 107 4.11 31.58 -12.14
CA GLY A 107 3.90 31.79 -13.58
C GLY A 107 2.62 31.14 -14.13
N LEU A 108 1.61 30.89 -13.28
CA LEU A 108 0.34 30.30 -13.70
C LEU A 108 -0.36 31.18 -14.75
N PRO A 109 -0.69 30.65 -15.94
CA PRO A 109 -1.46 31.37 -16.94
C PRO A 109 -2.91 31.60 -16.47
N PRO A 110 -3.64 32.60 -17.01
CA PRO A 110 -4.98 32.95 -16.54
C PRO A 110 -5.98 31.80 -16.48
N HIS A 111 -5.93 30.86 -17.42
CA HIS A 111 -6.83 29.70 -17.46
C HIS A 111 -6.56 28.67 -16.34
N MET A 112 -5.37 28.68 -15.72
CA MET A 112 -5.03 27.83 -14.56
C MET A 112 -5.30 28.51 -13.21
N LEU A 113 -5.72 29.78 -13.22
CA LEU A 113 -6.05 30.52 -11.99
C LEU A 113 -7.52 30.36 -11.57
N THR A 114 -8.34 29.69 -12.39
CA THR A 114 -9.77 29.50 -12.14
C THR A 114 -10.02 28.64 -10.89
N PRO A 115 -11.18 28.79 -10.23
CA PRO A 115 -11.57 27.94 -9.11
C PRO A 115 -11.52 26.43 -9.45
N GLU A 116 -11.93 26.07 -10.67
CA GLU A 116 -11.98 24.69 -11.15
C GLU A 116 -10.57 24.09 -11.26
N ALA A 117 -9.63 24.82 -11.87
CA ALA A 117 -8.24 24.38 -11.98
C ALA A 117 -7.58 24.20 -10.61
N ARG A 118 -7.83 25.14 -9.68
CA ARG A 118 -7.35 25.04 -8.30
C ARG A 118 -7.95 23.85 -7.56
N SER A 119 -9.23 23.56 -7.79
CA SER A 119 -9.92 22.41 -7.20
C SER A 119 -9.32 21.10 -7.73
N GLY A 120 -9.08 21.01 -9.04
CA GLY A 120 -8.43 19.86 -9.66
C GLY A 120 -7.05 19.59 -9.05
N TRP A 121 -6.22 20.63 -8.92
CA TRP A 121 -4.92 20.50 -8.28
C TRP A 121 -5.02 20.07 -6.81
N ARG A 122 -5.97 20.65 -6.05
CA ARG A 122 -6.20 20.27 -4.66
C ARG A 122 -6.58 18.79 -4.54
N SER A 123 -7.47 18.29 -5.41
CA SER A 123 -7.87 16.88 -5.39
C SER A 123 -6.69 15.92 -5.59
N ALA A 124 -5.75 16.25 -6.48
CA ALA A 124 -4.52 15.46 -6.66
C ALA A 124 -3.66 15.42 -5.39
N LEU A 125 -3.53 16.56 -4.68
CA LEU A 125 -2.78 16.63 -3.42
C LEU A 125 -3.49 15.90 -2.27
N ASP A 126 -4.82 15.95 -2.21
CA ASP A 126 -5.61 15.21 -1.21
C ASP A 126 -5.45 13.69 -1.44
N ARG A 127 -5.50 13.24 -2.70
CA ARG A 127 -5.20 11.85 -3.07
C ARG A 127 -3.76 11.46 -2.73
N ALA A 128 -2.80 12.35 -2.94
CA ALA A 128 -1.40 12.12 -2.57
C ALA A 128 -1.25 11.94 -1.05
N ALA A 129 -1.92 12.79 -0.27
CA ALA A 129 -1.91 12.69 1.19
C ALA A 129 -2.52 11.37 1.68
N ALA A 130 -3.65 10.94 1.10
CA ALA A 130 -4.25 9.65 1.41
C ALA A 130 -3.32 8.47 1.04
N HIS A 131 -2.69 8.51 -0.13
CA HIS A 131 -1.75 7.47 -0.57
C HIS A 131 -0.53 7.37 0.36
N VAL A 132 0.05 8.50 0.75
CA VAL A 132 1.17 8.56 1.70
C VAL A 132 0.78 7.96 3.05
N ALA A 133 -0.42 8.27 3.55
CA ALA A 133 -0.91 7.71 4.81
C ALA A 133 -1.00 6.17 4.75
N VAL A 134 -1.56 5.62 3.67
CA VAL A 134 -1.64 4.15 3.50
C VAL A 134 -0.24 3.53 3.37
N GLN A 135 0.68 4.16 2.64
CA GLN A 135 2.06 3.66 2.54
C GLN A 135 2.79 3.68 3.89
N ALA A 136 2.58 4.70 4.72
CA ALA A 136 3.17 4.76 6.06
C ALA A 136 2.69 3.60 6.95
N LEU A 137 1.43 3.18 6.80
CA LEU A 137 0.88 2.04 7.53
C LEU A 137 1.58 0.72 7.18
N VAL A 138 2.01 0.52 5.92
CA VAL A 138 2.64 -0.75 5.47
C VAL A 138 3.85 -1.09 6.34
N GLY A 139 4.83 -0.19 6.43
CA GLY A 139 6.01 -0.41 7.26
C GLY A 139 5.71 -0.47 8.75
N ALA A 140 4.73 0.29 9.23
CA ALA A 140 4.30 0.20 10.62
C ALA A 140 3.74 -1.19 10.95
N GLN A 141 2.94 -1.79 10.06
CA GLN A 141 2.33 -3.10 10.31
C GLN A 141 3.36 -4.25 10.24
N PHE A 142 4.31 -4.21 9.31
CA PHE A 142 5.39 -5.21 9.27
C PHE A 142 6.26 -5.16 10.53
N ARG A 143 6.61 -3.97 11.01
CA ARG A 143 7.35 -3.81 12.28
C ARG A 143 6.53 -4.27 13.48
N ALA A 144 5.24 -3.90 13.56
CA ALA A 144 4.37 -4.34 14.65
C ALA A 144 4.26 -5.87 14.70
N LEU A 145 4.18 -6.54 13.55
CA LEU A 145 4.21 -7.99 13.47
C LEU A 145 5.55 -8.56 13.96
N ALA A 146 6.68 -7.98 13.54
CA ALA A 146 8.00 -8.41 14.01
C ALA A 146 8.13 -8.33 15.55
N GLU A 147 7.62 -7.26 16.16
CA GLU A 147 7.61 -7.12 17.63
C GLU A 147 6.69 -8.13 18.31
N ALA A 148 5.50 -8.40 17.74
CA ALA A 148 4.58 -9.40 18.28
C ALA A 148 5.16 -10.83 18.23
N LEU A 149 6.03 -11.12 17.24
CA LEU A 149 6.65 -12.43 17.05
C LEU A 149 8.01 -12.58 17.76
N ALA A 150 8.58 -11.51 18.29
CA ALA A 150 9.82 -11.57 19.05
C ALA A 150 9.67 -12.53 20.26
N GLY A 151 10.54 -13.52 20.33
CA GLY A 151 10.50 -14.55 21.40
C GLY A 151 9.40 -15.61 21.25
N GLN A 152 8.62 -15.60 20.17
CA GLN A 152 7.60 -16.61 19.89
C GLN A 152 8.21 -17.86 19.21
N PRO A 153 7.59 -19.04 19.36
CA PRO A 153 8.09 -20.27 18.74
C PRO A 153 7.93 -20.25 17.21
N ALA A 154 9.06 -20.14 16.50
CA ALA A 154 9.11 -20.15 15.04
C ALA A 154 8.52 -21.42 14.39
N SER A 155 8.54 -22.56 15.12
CA SER A 155 8.02 -23.85 14.65
C SER A 155 6.58 -24.15 15.04
N ALA A 156 5.87 -23.20 15.64
CA ALA A 156 4.45 -23.39 15.92
C ALA A 156 3.63 -23.43 14.61
N PRO A 157 2.54 -24.22 14.56
CA PRO A 157 1.65 -24.22 13.40
C PRO A 157 0.96 -22.85 13.23
N SER A 158 0.68 -22.48 11.98
CA SER A 158 -0.11 -21.29 11.61
C SER A 158 -1.49 -21.69 11.05
N LEU A 159 -2.33 -20.71 10.70
CA LEU A 159 -3.56 -20.95 9.94
C LEU A 159 -3.31 -21.19 8.44
N CYS A 160 -2.10 -20.96 7.93
CA CYS A 160 -1.70 -21.44 6.62
C CYS A 160 -1.45 -22.96 6.71
N GLU A 161 -2.26 -23.74 6.01
CA GLU A 161 -2.21 -25.20 6.08
C GLU A 161 -0.81 -25.74 5.77
N GLY A 162 -0.29 -26.60 6.65
CA GLY A 162 1.04 -27.20 6.50
C GLY A 162 2.23 -26.24 6.75
N TRP A 163 1.98 -24.98 7.12
CA TRP A 163 3.01 -23.98 7.38
C TRP A 163 3.13 -23.68 8.87
N GLU A 164 4.37 -23.68 9.34
CA GLU A 164 4.74 -23.10 10.64
C GLU A 164 4.89 -21.57 10.52
N VAL A 165 4.94 -20.87 11.65
CA VAL A 165 5.15 -19.41 11.72
C VAL A 165 6.32 -18.94 10.84
N ARG A 166 7.48 -19.62 10.92
CA ARG A 166 8.66 -19.29 10.09
C ARG A 166 8.39 -19.30 8.59
N HIS A 167 7.55 -20.22 8.12
CA HIS A 167 7.25 -20.40 6.69
C HIS A 167 6.40 -19.23 6.20
N VAL A 168 5.42 -18.81 7.00
CA VAL A 168 4.60 -17.63 6.71
C VAL A 168 5.49 -16.38 6.66
N VAL A 169 6.33 -16.15 7.67
CA VAL A 169 7.21 -14.96 7.68
C VAL A 169 8.19 -15.00 6.50
N ALA A 170 8.79 -16.16 6.20
CA ALA A 170 9.69 -16.31 5.06
C ALA A 170 8.99 -15.98 3.72
N HIS A 171 7.77 -16.45 3.50
CA HIS A 171 6.97 -16.07 2.33
C HIS A 171 6.68 -14.56 2.31
N MET A 172 6.27 -14.00 3.45
CA MET A 172 5.89 -12.59 3.52
C MET A 172 7.04 -11.64 3.19
N THR A 173 8.29 -12.04 3.48
CA THR A 173 9.47 -11.19 3.36
C THR A 173 10.33 -11.50 2.13
N MET A 174 9.79 -12.18 1.12
CA MET A 174 10.51 -12.47 -0.13
C MET A 174 11.19 -11.24 -0.74
N ALA A 175 10.51 -10.08 -0.78
CA ALA A 175 11.06 -8.86 -1.36
C ALA A 175 12.28 -8.29 -0.61
N ALA A 176 12.49 -8.64 0.65
CA ALA A 176 13.71 -8.28 1.39
C ALA A 176 14.94 -9.07 0.90
N ARG A 177 14.72 -10.22 0.27
CA ARG A 177 15.78 -11.16 -0.16
C ARG A 177 15.93 -11.27 -1.68
N TYR A 178 14.87 -11.00 -2.44
CA TYR A 178 14.86 -11.09 -3.90
C TYR A 178 14.45 -9.76 -4.50
N ASP A 179 15.34 -9.20 -5.32
CA ASP A 179 14.98 -8.09 -6.21
C ASP A 179 14.06 -8.58 -7.35
N GLY A 180 13.55 -7.65 -8.16
CA GLY A 180 12.61 -7.98 -9.24
C GLY A 180 13.14 -9.07 -10.20
N PRO A 181 14.35 -8.94 -10.76
CA PRO A 181 14.95 -9.96 -11.62
C PRO A 181 15.11 -11.32 -10.95
N ALA A 182 15.60 -11.37 -9.71
CA ALA A 182 15.76 -12.62 -8.97
C ALA A 182 14.40 -13.29 -8.68
N PHE A 183 13.40 -12.51 -8.28
CA PHE A 183 12.03 -12.99 -8.07
C PHE A 183 11.43 -13.59 -9.36
N MET A 184 11.60 -12.90 -10.49
CA MET A 184 11.10 -13.41 -11.78
C MET A 184 11.82 -14.69 -12.23
N ALA A 185 13.11 -14.83 -11.94
CA ALA A 185 13.85 -16.06 -12.20
C ALA A 185 13.34 -17.23 -11.34
N GLU A 186 13.07 -16.98 -10.05
CA GLU A 186 12.46 -17.98 -9.16
C GLU A 186 11.07 -18.40 -9.64
N LEU A 187 10.22 -17.43 -10.02
CA LEU A 187 8.89 -17.69 -10.57
C LEU A 187 8.95 -18.49 -11.88
N ALA A 188 9.88 -18.16 -12.77
CA ALA A 188 10.09 -18.92 -14.02
C ALA A 188 10.53 -20.37 -13.75
N SER A 189 11.31 -20.61 -12.69
CA SER A 189 11.79 -21.96 -12.33
C SER A 189 10.68 -22.94 -11.94
N VAL A 190 9.49 -22.44 -11.61
CA VAL A 190 8.30 -23.22 -11.27
C VAL A 190 7.18 -23.05 -12.31
N GLY A 191 7.50 -22.58 -13.52
CA GLY A 191 6.52 -22.47 -14.61
C GLY A 191 5.50 -21.34 -14.43
N TYR A 192 5.88 -20.26 -13.73
CA TYR A 192 5.01 -19.12 -13.40
C TYR A 192 3.83 -19.45 -12.48
N ASP A 193 3.91 -20.56 -11.75
CA ASP A 193 2.99 -20.90 -10.68
C ASP A 193 3.43 -20.22 -9.37
N PHE A 194 2.67 -19.21 -8.95
CA PHE A 194 2.98 -18.45 -7.73
C PHE A 194 2.74 -19.26 -6.45
N ASP A 195 1.81 -20.21 -6.46
CA ASP A 195 1.54 -21.07 -5.30
C ASP A 195 2.72 -22.04 -5.11
N ALA A 196 3.19 -22.65 -6.20
CA ALA A 196 4.38 -23.49 -6.20
C ALA A 196 5.64 -22.70 -5.78
N LEU A 197 5.77 -21.45 -6.23
CA LEU A 197 6.86 -20.56 -5.79
C LEU A 197 6.78 -20.30 -4.28
N SER A 198 5.59 -19.95 -3.80
CA SER A 198 5.35 -19.62 -2.39
C SER A 198 5.70 -20.79 -1.48
N GLU A 199 5.25 -22.01 -1.82
CA GLU A 199 5.63 -23.23 -1.09
C GLU A 199 7.14 -23.47 -1.12
N LYS A 200 7.76 -23.40 -2.31
CA LYS A 200 9.21 -23.60 -2.48
C LYS A 200 10.02 -22.64 -1.61
N VAL A 201 9.69 -21.35 -1.65
CA VAL A 201 10.44 -20.32 -0.92
C VAL A 201 10.14 -20.38 0.58
N ALA A 202 8.89 -20.59 0.98
CA ALA A 202 8.54 -20.73 2.39
C ALA A 202 9.31 -21.88 3.05
N ARG A 203 9.42 -23.04 2.37
CA ARG A 203 10.20 -24.20 2.85
C ARG A 203 11.69 -23.92 2.92
N ARG A 204 12.28 -23.41 1.83
CA ARG A 204 13.72 -23.14 1.77
C ARG A 204 14.15 -22.05 2.76
N ASP A 205 13.45 -20.93 2.74
CA ASP A 205 13.86 -19.75 3.51
C ASP A 205 13.35 -19.81 4.96
N GLY A 206 12.41 -20.70 5.26
CA GLY A 206 12.02 -21.03 6.64
C GLY A 206 13.16 -21.63 7.48
N ASP A 207 14.17 -22.22 6.84
CA ASP A 207 15.37 -22.74 7.52
C ASP A 207 16.35 -21.62 7.96
N LEU A 208 16.13 -20.38 7.53
CA LEU A 208 16.91 -19.24 8.00
C LEU A 208 16.69 -19.00 9.51
N PRO A 209 17.66 -18.39 10.22
CA PRO A 209 17.46 -17.98 11.60
C PRO A 209 16.21 -17.09 11.70
N PHE A 210 15.30 -17.41 12.63
CA PHE A 210 14.04 -16.68 12.73
C PHE A 210 14.26 -15.19 12.99
N GLU A 211 15.29 -14.82 13.76
CA GLU A 211 15.68 -13.43 13.95
C GLU A 211 16.07 -12.71 12.66
N SER A 212 16.63 -13.41 11.67
CA SER A 212 16.89 -12.83 10.34
C SER A 212 15.58 -12.54 9.61
N LEU A 213 14.60 -13.45 9.69
CA LEU A 213 13.28 -13.23 9.12
C LEU A 213 12.53 -12.07 9.81
N LEU A 214 12.68 -11.93 11.13
CA LEU A 214 12.15 -10.78 11.87
C LEU A 214 12.88 -9.47 11.51
N ALA A 215 14.18 -9.53 11.20
CA ALA A 215 14.91 -8.38 10.67
C ALA A 215 14.42 -7.99 9.26
N ASP A 216 14.09 -8.96 8.41
CA ASP A 216 13.51 -8.70 7.09
C ASP A 216 12.16 -7.96 7.22
N LEU A 217 11.29 -8.36 8.15
CA LEU A 217 10.04 -7.64 8.44
C LEU A 217 10.30 -6.17 8.83
N ARG A 218 11.38 -5.90 9.57
CA ARG A 218 11.74 -4.53 10.01
C ARG A 218 12.40 -3.69 8.92
N SER A 219 12.77 -4.30 7.79
CA SER A 219 13.58 -3.65 6.75
C SER A 219 12.87 -2.49 6.06
N ASP A 220 13.67 -1.53 5.60
CA ASP A 220 13.20 -0.43 4.76
C ASP A 220 12.60 -0.89 3.43
N THR A 221 13.04 -2.05 2.93
CA THR A 221 12.46 -2.69 1.75
C THR A 221 11.01 -3.06 2.00
N MET A 222 10.73 -3.78 3.09
CA MET A 222 9.35 -4.16 3.43
C MET A 222 8.50 -2.95 3.82
N ALA A 223 9.11 -1.91 4.40
CA ALA A 223 8.39 -0.68 4.72
C ALA A 223 7.85 0.09 3.52
N ARG A 224 8.41 -0.14 2.32
CA ARG A 224 8.03 0.51 1.05
C ARG A 224 7.48 -0.49 0.02
N TRP A 225 7.37 -1.76 0.40
CA TRP A 225 7.04 -2.82 -0.53
C TRP A 225 5.57 -2.76 -0.95
N ALA A 226 5.33 -3.06 -2.22
CA ALA A 226 4.01 -3.29 -2.77
C ALA A 226 4.03 -4.54 -3.67
N PRO A 227 3.03 -5.42 -3.60
CA PRO A 227 2.89 -6.50 -4.55
C PRO A 227 2.54 -5.95 -5.95
N PRO A 228 2.98 -6.60 -7.03
CA PRO A 228 2.63 -6.22 -8.40
C PRO A 228 1.10 -6.04 -8.57
N GLY A 229 0.68 -4.85 -9.01
CA GLY A 229 -0.73 -4.52 -9.23
C GLY A 229 -1.58 -4.29 -7.98
N GLY A 230 -1.06 -4.58 -6.77
CA GLY A 230 -1.82 -4.41 -5.51
C GLY A 230 -1.53 -3.10 -4.76
N GLY A 231 -0.41 -2.44 -5.02
CA GLY A 231 -0.05 -1.17 -4.38
C GLY A 231 0.04 -1.26 -2.84
N ALA A 232 -0.06 -0.11 -2.18
CA ALA A 232 0.02 -0.01 -0.71
C ALA A 232 -1.06 -0.86 0.00
N LEU A 233 -2.29 -0.81 -0.49
CA LEU A 233 -3.42 -1.54 0.10
C LEU A 233 -3.25 -3.06 -0.05
N GLY A 234 -2.68 -3.52 -1.16
CA GLY A 234 -2.31 -4.92 -1.35
C GLY A 234 -1.25 -5.37 -0.35
N ALA A 235 -0.21 -4.56 -0.13
CA ALA A 235 0.79 -4.84 0.90
C ALA A 235 0.20 -4.86 2.31
N LEU A 236 -0.68 -3.91 2.61
CA LEU A 236 -1.38 -3.84 3.90
C LEU A 236 -2.26 -5.07 4.13
N SER A 237 -3.00 -5.48 3.11
CA SER A 237 -3.84 -6.70 3.15
C SER A 237 -2.98 -7.93 3.41
N HIS A 238 -1.86 -8.06 2.71
CA HIS A 238 -0.92 -9.16 2.88
C HIS A 238 -0.36 -9.27 4.31
N VAL A 239 0.15 -8.17 4.87
CA VAL A 239 0.70 -8.18 6.25
C VAL A 239 -0.36 -8.37 7.32
N VAL A 240 -1.57 -7.82 7.15
CA VAL A 240 -2.65 -7.97 8.12
C VAL A 240 -3.21 -9.39 8.11
N ILE A 241 -3.49 -9.96 6.93
CA ILE A 241 -4.06 -11.30 6.80
C ILE A 241 -3.06 -12.35 7.30
N HIS A 242 -1.83 -12.36 6.80
CA HIS A 242 -0.83 -13.33 7.27
C HIS A 242 -0.34 -13.08 8.69
N GLY A 243 -0.34 -11.82 9.14
CA GLY A 243 -0.14 -11.50 10.54
C GLY A 243 -1.20 -12.19 11.42
N LEU A 244 -2.47 -12.17 11.01
CA LEU A 244 -3.54 -12.89 11.70
C LEU A 244 -3.45 -14.42 11.55
N ASP A 245 -2.99 -14.94 10.41
CA ASP A 245 -2.72 -16.37 10.24
C ASP A 245 -1.72 -16.89 11.31
N ILE A 246 -0.83 -16.02 11.78
CA ILE A 246 0.14 -16.31 12.84
C ILE A 246 -0.45 -15.98 14.22
N THR A 247 -0.84 -14.73 14.48
CA THR A 247 -1.20 -14.28 15.83
C THR A 247 -2.43 -15.03 16.35
N ALA A 248 -3.43 -15.30 15.50
CA ALA A 248 -4.60 -16.06 15.91
C ALA A 248 -4.26 -17.53 16.22
N ALA A 249 -3.34 -18.15 15.48
CA ALA A 249 -2.89 -19.52 15.74
C ALA A 249 -2.10 -19.63 17.05
N LEU A 250 -1.33 -18.59 17.40
CA LEU A 250 -0.58 -18.50 18.64
C LEU A 250 -1.43 -18.04 19.85
N GLY A 251 -2.69 -17.63 19.63
CA GLY A 251 -3.53 -17.04 20.68
C GLY A 251 -3.06 -15.64 21.13
N LEU A 252 -2.31 -14.93 20.27
CA LEU A 252 -1.85 -13.57 20.50
C LEU A 252 -2.89 -12.54 20.02
N PRO A 253 -2.92 -11.34 20.63
CA PRO A 253 -3.66 -10.21 20.07
C PRO A 253 -3.24 -9.89 18.64
N ARG A 254 -4.15 -9.28 17.87
CA ARG A 254 -3.84 -8.75 16.53
C ARG A 254 -2.72 -7.71 16.65
N ALA A 255 -1.65 -7.89 15.87
CA ALA A 255 -0.53 -6.93 15.81
C ALA A 255 -0.90 -5.65 15.05
N ALA A 256 -1.76 -5.76 14.03
CA ALA A 256 -2.15 -4.64 13.19
C ALA A 256 -2.91 -3.55 13.96
N SER A 257 -2.75 -2.29 13.55
CA SER A 257 -3.51 -1.16 14.09
C SER A 257 -4.98 -1.19 13.65
N ASP A 258 -5.81 -0.42 14.36
CA ASP A 258 -7.24 -0.25 14.05
C ASP A 258 -7.45 0.36 12.67
N GLU A 259 -6.64 1.36 12.32
CA GLU A 259 -6.68 2.01 11.02
C GLU A 259 -6.35 1.04 9.89
N ALA A 260 -5.24 0.30 10.01
CA ALA A 260 -4.85 -0.69 9.01
C ALA A 260 -5.91 -1.78 8.85
N THR A 261 -6.47 -2.25 9.96
CA THR A 261 -7.49 -3.30 9.93
C THR A 261 -8.78 -2.82 9.29
N ARG A 262 -9.20 -1.57 9.55
CA ARG A 262 -10.39 -0.99 8.90
C ARG A 262 -10.23 -0.93 7.39
N LEU A 263 -9.08 -0.45 6.90
CA LEU A 263 -8.80 -0.38 5.46
C LEU A 263 -8.82 -1.77 4.80
N VAL A 264 -8.24 -2.78 5.46
CA VAL A 264 -8.24 -4.16 4.95
C VAL A 264 -9.65 -4.75 4.98
N LEU A 265 -10.43 -4.51 6.04
CA LEU A 265 -11.83 -4.94 6.12
C LEU A 265 -12.68 -4.30 5.02
N ASP A 266 -12.53 -3.00 4.76
CA ASP A 266 -13.24 -2.32 3.68
C ASP A 266 -12.89 -2.90 2.30
N GLY A 267 -11.62 -3.20 2.06
CA GLY A 267 -11.15 -3.82 0.82
C GLY A 267 -11.65 -5.25 0.62
N LEU A 268 -11.65 -6.05 1.68
CA LEU A 268 -12.14 -7.43 1.67
C LEU A 268 -13.65 -7.51 1.49
N ALA A 269 -14.41 -6.70 2.23
CA ALA A 269 -15.86 -6.77 2.22
C ALA A 269 -16.49 -6.29 0.90
N ARG A 270 -15.82 -5.37 0.20
CA ARG A 270 -16.22 -4.90 -1.15
C ARG A 270 -15.71 -5.81 -2.27
N GLY A 271 -14.63 -6.53 -2.00
CA GLY A 271 -13.97 -7.37 -2.98
C GLY A 271 -14.53 -8.77 -3.05
N LYS A 272 -14.03 -9.55 -4.02
CA LYS A 272 -14.35 -10.98 -4.19
C LYS A 272 -13.09 -11.83 -4.26
N GLN A 273 -11.96 -11.31 -3.78
CA GLN A 273 -10.62 -11.91 -3.93
C GLN A 273 -10.57 -13.33 -3.36
N PHE A 274 -11.34 -13.60 -2.30
CA PHE A 274 -11.39 -14.89 -1.62
C PHE A 274 -12.73 -15.62 -1.80
N GLY A 275 -13.59 -15.16 -2.72
CA GLY A 275 -14.86 -15.82 -3.05
C GLY A 275 -15.91 -15.82 -1.92
N VAL A 276 -15.73 -15.03 -0.88
CA VAL A 276 -16.66 -14.92 0.24
C VAL A 276 -17.84 -14.00 -0.14
N ASP A 277 -19.06 -14.51 -0.05
CA ASP A 277 -20.29 -13.75 -0.32
C ASP A 277 -20.88 -13.19 0.97
N THR A 278 -20.95 -11.87 1.07
CA THR A 278 -21.54 -11.14 2.20
C THR A 278 -22.98 -10.69 1.94
N THR A 279 -23.59 -11.10 0.82
CA THR A 279 -24.94 -10.66 0.43
C THR A 279 -25.98 -11.00 1.50
N GLY A 280 -26.73 -9.99 1.94
CA GLY A 280 -27.77 -10.14 2.96
C GLY A 280 -27.25 -10.25 4.40
N GLN A 281 -25.98 -9.93 4.62
CA GLN A 281 -25.36 -9.89 5.95
C GLN A 281 -24.87 -8.48 6.27
N ARG A 282 -25.09 -8.06 7.51
CA ARG A 282 -24.51 -6.86 8.10
C ARG A 282 -23.42 -7.29 9.06
N LEU A 283 -22.16 -7.07 8.69
CA LEU A 283 -21.01 -7.38 9.51
C LEU A 283 -20.74 -6.22 10.46
N ARG A 284 -20.52 -6.50 11.74
CA ARG A 284 -20.13 -5.50 12.75
C ARG A 284 -18.95 -5.97 13.57
N ALA A 285 -17.89 -5.18 13.60
CA ALA A 285 -16.79 -5.43 14.53
C ALA A 285 -17.19 -5.02 15.96
N THR A 286 -16.89 -5.86 16.95
CA THR A 286 -17.25 -5.59 18.36
C THR A 286 -16.21 -4.73 19.09
N ASP A 287 -15.00 -4.66 18.55
CA ASP A 287 -13.81 -4.02 19.13
C ASP A 287 -13.23 -2.91 18.23
N LEU A 288 -13.89 -2.61 17.11
CA LEU A 288 -13.52 -1.59 16.14
C LEU A 288 -14.78 -0.90 15.64
N ASP A 289 -14.74 0.44 15.51
CA ASP A 289 -15.81 1.18 14.84
C ASP A 289 -15.76 0.91 13.32
N TRP A 290 -16.38 -0.21 12.94
CA TRP A 290 -16.50 -0.70 11.58
C TRP A 290 -17.74 -1.58 11.41
N GLU A 291 -18.50 -1.30 10.36
CA GLU A 291 -19.62 -2.11 9.92
C GLU A 291 -19.70 -2.12 8.39
N TYR A 292 -20.25 -3.19 7.82
CA TYR A 292 -20.45 -3.30 6.36
C TYR A 292 -21.68 -4.13 6.00
N GLY A 293 -22.36 -3.70 4.94
CA GLY A 293 -23.50 -4.42 4.36
C GLY A 293 -24.80 -4.21 5.11
N ASP A 294 -25.85 -4.80 4.56
CA ASP A 294 -27.22 -4.74 5.07
C ASP A 294 -27.78 -6.15 5.18
N GLY A 295 -28.54 -6.41 6.25
CA GLY A 295 -29.23 -7.68 6.46
C GLY A 295 -29.02 -8.25 7.87
N VAL A 296 -28.82 -9.56 7.96
CA VAL A 296 -28.67 -10.25 9.25
C VAL A 296 -27.37 -9.82 9.92
N LEU A 297 -27.47 -9.33 11.15
CA LEU A 297 -26.31 -8.86 11.92
C LEU A 297 -25.41 -10.04 12.30
N VAL A 298 -24.14 -9.96 11.94
CA VAL A 298 -23.07 -10.86 12.35
C VAL A 298 -22.04 -10.06 13.13
N GLU A 299 -21.98 -10.31 14.44
CA GLU A 299 -21.04 -9.65 15.34
C GLU A 299 -19.85 -10.55 15.65
N ALA A 300 -18.65 -10.01 15.51
CA ALA A 300 -17.40 -10.67 15.86
C ALA A 300 -16.30 -9.61 16.07
N PRO A 301 -15.17 -9.96 16.70
CA PRO A 301 -13.98 -9.11 16.69
C PRO A 301 -13.52 -8.80 15.25
N ALA A 302 -12.88 -7.65 15.04
CA ALA A 302 -12.38 -7.23 13.73
C ALA A 302 -11.45 -8.27 13.08
N ALA A 303 -10.58 -8.90 13.88
CA ALA A 303 -9.69 -9.97 13.43
C ALA A 303 -10.45 -11.19 12.86
N ASP A 304 -11.59 -11.53 13.47
CA ASP A 304 -12.41 -12.66 13.05
C ASP A 304 -13.13 -12.35 11.73
N HIS A 305 -13.58 -11.12 11.52
CA HIS A 305 -14.12 -10.66 10.24
C HIS A 305 -13.06 -10.69 9.14
N VAL A 306 -11.83 -10.22 9.40
CA VAL A 306 -10.73 -10.32 8.42
C VAL A 306 -10.48 -11.77 8.02
N LEU A 307 -10.32 -12.67 9.00
CA LEU A 307 -10.07 -14.10 8.74
C LEU A 307 -11.22 -14.77 7.99
N THR A 308 -12.47 -14.42 8.31
CA THR A 308 -13.65 -14.95 7.62
C THR A 308 -13.69 -14.47 6.17
N LEU A 309 -13.52 -13.16 5.93
CA LEU A 309 -13.52 -12.57 4.59
C LEU A 309 -12.31 -12.98 3.76
N ALA A 310 -11.20 -13.35 4.40
CA ALA A 310 -10.02 -13.93 3.76
C ALA A 310 -10.11 -15.46 3.54
N GLY A 311 -11.26 -16.08 3.81
CA GLY A 311 -11.50 -17.50 3.56
C GLY A 311 -10.86 -18.47 4.56
N ARG A 312 -10.33 -17.98 5.69
CA ARG A 312 -9.68 -18.82 6.73
C ARG A 312 -10.65 -19.46 7.71
N ARG A 313 -11.88 -18.93 7.82
CA ARG A 313 -12.91 -19.41 8.74
C ARG A 313 -14.26 -19.51 8.06
N LEU A 314 -14.96 -20.63 8.25
CA LEU A 314 -16.33 -20.85 7.77
C LEU A 314 -17.33 -20.36 8.81
N ARG A 315 -17.67 -19.06 8.83
CA ARG A 315 -18.81 -18.53 9.62
C ARG A 315 -19.40 -17.24 9.02
N LEU A 316 -19.90 -17.30 7.80
CA LEU A 316 -21.03 -16.46 7.42
C LEU A 316 -22.22 -17.41 7.41
N THR A 317 -23.28 -17.12 8.16
CA THR A 317 -24.39 -18.09 8.32
C THR A 317 -24.94 -18.48 6.96
N ASP A 318 -24.98 -19.78 6.67
CA ASP A 318 -25.59 -20.34 5.47
C ASP A 318 -26.99 -19.73 5.31
N ASN A 319 -27.22 -19.04 4.19
CA ASN A 319 -28.57 -18.64 3.81
C ASN A 319 -29.34 -19.91 3.41
N PRO A 320 -30.38 -20.34 4.15
CA PRO A 320 -31.07 -21.58 3.83
C PRO A 320 -32.11 -21.29 2.75
N ARG A 321 -31.68 -21.08 1.49
CA ARG A 321 -32.58 -21.08 0.33
C ARG A 321 -31.90 -21.70 -0.90
N ARG A 322 -32.06 -23.02 -1.00
CA ARG A 322 -32.34 -23.68 -2.28
C ARG A 322 -33.75 -23.32 -2.73
#